data_AF-A0A7J9M6P1-F1
#
_entry.id   AF-A0A7J9M6P1-F1
#
_cell.length_a   1.000
_cell.length_b   1.000
_cell.length_c   1.000
_cell.angle_alpha   90.00
_cell.angle_beta   90.00
_cell.angle_gamma   90.00
#
_symmetry.space_group_name_H-M   'P 1'
#
loop_
_entity.id
_entity.type
_entity.pdbx_description
1 polymer ?
#
loop_
_entity_poly.entity_id
_entity_poly.type
_entity_poly.pdbx_seq_one_letter_code
_entity_poly.pdbx_strand_id
1 'polypeptide(L)'
;MSWQFPPRGWLKFNVCGVVFEAKAGGGGVLRDEDGEARALFSGPSKAKDAKLAELKSIGVALELYEGMGWATCCPLLIEVGSNVVFKWLS
;
A
#
# COMPACT_ATOMS: atom_id res chain seq x y z
N MET A 1 1.03 -4.51 17.99
CA MET A 1 0.64 -3.14 17.60
C MET A 1 -0.79 -3.20 17.08
N SER A 2 -1.66 -2.29 17.52
CA SER A 2 -2.99 -2.12 16.94
C SER A 2 -2.90 -1.18 15.74
N TRP A 3 -3.66 -1.48 14.68
CA TRP A 3 -3.80 -0.57 13.54
C TRP A 3 -4.44 0.76 13.99
N GLN A 4 -4.05 1.86 13.35
CA GLN A 4 -4.53 3.22 13.63
C GLN A 4 -5.09 3.86 12.37
N PHE A 5 -6.14 4.67 12.54
CA PHE A 5 -6.71 5.52 11.50
C PHE A 5 -5.67 6.55 11.01
N PRO A 6 -5.74 7.00 9.74
CA PRO A 6 -4.97 8.15 9.31
C PRO A 6 -5.37 9.43 10.07
N PRO A 7 -4.50 10.46 10.10
CA PRO A 7 -4.90 11.78 10.56
C PRO A 7 -6.10 12.32 9.76
N ARG A 8 -6.87 13.22 10.38
CA ARG A 8 -8.00 13.87 9.69
C ARG A 8 -7.54 14.57 8.41
N GLY A 9 -8.27 14.36 7.32
CA GLY A 9 -8.01 14.84 5.96
C GLY A 9 -7.06 13.95 5.16
N TRP A 10 -6.51 12.89 5.76
CA TRP A 10 -5.53 12.02 5.11
C TRP A 10 -6.15 10.70 4.66
N LEU A 11 -5.56 10.13 3.62
CA LEU A 11 -5.78 8.76 3.20
C LEU A 11 -4.62 7.88 3.68
N LYS A 12 -4.89 6.63 4.03
CA LYS A 12 -3.89 5.63 4.40
C LYS A 12 -3.97 4.40 3.51
N PHE A 13 -2.90 4.11 2.79
CA PHE A 13 -2.74 2.87 2.04
C PHE A 13 -1.93 1.87 2.87
N ASN A 14 -2.56 0.77 3.26
CA ASN A 14 -1.88 -0.39 3.81
C ASN A 14 -1.49 -1.32 2.67
N VAL A 15 -0.20 -1.53 2.42
CA VAL A 15 0.28 -2.41 1.35
C VAL A 15 1.03 -3.61 1.93
N CYS A 16 0.99 -4.72 1.19
CA CYS A 16 1.72 -5.92 1.57
C CYS A 16 2.19 -6.68 0.32
N GLY A 17 3.42 -7.20 0.38
CA GLY A 17 3.94 -8.18 -0.56
C GLY A 17 4.02 -9.56 0.10
N VAL A 18 3.61 -10.59 -0.63
CA VAL A 18 3.60 -11.98 -0.15
C VAL A 18 4.31 -12.91 -1.14
N VAL A 19 4.87 -14.00 -0.62
CA VAL A 19 5.39 -15.11 -1.42
C VAL A 19 4.84 -16.40 -0.86
N PHE A 20 4.30 -17.25 -1.73
CA PHE A 20 3.82 -18.59 -1.40
C PHE A 20 4.19 -19.55 -2.53
N GLU A 21 4.82 -20.68 -2.19
CA GLU A 21 5.25 -21.71 -3.17
C GLU A 21 5.96 -21.13 -4.41
N ALA A 22 6.94 -20.25 -4.18
CA ALA A 22 7.71 -19.55 -5.21
C ALA A 22 6.91 -18.59 -6.12
N LYS A 23 5.63 -18.34 -5.84
CA LYS A 23 4.81 -17.32 -6.49
C LYS A 23 4.78 -16.07 -5.60
N ALA A 24 5.04 -14.92 -6.20
CA ALA A 24 4.89 -13.63 -5.52
C ALA A 24 3.55 -12.99 -5.84
N GLY A 25 3.02 -12.26 -4.88
CA GLY A 25 1.79 -11.49 -5.01
C GLY A 25 1.87 -10.23 -4.16
N GLY A 26 0.97 -9.30 -4.42
CA GLY A 26 0.91 -8.06 -3.68
C GLY A 26 -0.50 -7.52 -3.65
N GLY A 27 -0.73 -6.57 -2.76
CA GLY A 27 -2.02 -5.93 -2.62
C GLY A 27 -1.95 -4.75 -1.67
N GLY A 28 -3.08 -4.08 -1.56
CA GLY A 28 -3.27 -3.10 -0.53
C GLY A 28 -4.71 -2.64 -0.39
N VAL A 29 -4.96 -1.93 0.69
CA VAL A 29 -6.25 -1.32 0.99
C VAL A 29 -6.03 0.13 1.37
N LEU A 30 -6.74 1.01 0.69
CA LEU A 30 -6.82 2.42 1.02
C LEU A 30 -8.00 2.70 1.92
N ARG A 31 -7.75 3.43 2.99
CA ARG A 31 -8.75 3.90 3.95
C ARG A 31 -8.69 5.40 4.13
N ASP A 32 -9.82 6.00 4.47
CA ASP A 32 -9.90 7.41 4.85
C ASP A 32 -9.82 7.62 6.36
N GLU A 33 -10.08 8.86 6.80
CA GLU A 33 -10.03 9.29 8.20
C GLU A 33 -10.97 8.51 9.13
N ASP A 34 -12.10 8.03 8.61
CA ASP A 34 -13.06 7.20 9.33
C ASP A 34 -12.72 5.70 9.25
N GLY A 35 -11.63 5.38 8.53
CA GLY A 35 -11.15 4.03 8.28
C GLY A 35 -12.00 3.23 7.29
N GLU A 36 -12.91 3.89 6.57
CA GLU A 36 -13.69 3.26 5.53
C GLU A 36 -12.78 2.90 4.34
N ALA A 37 -12.92 1.68 3.83
CA ALA A 37 -12.17 1.27 2.65
C ALA A 37 -12.69 2.02 1.41
N ARG A 38 -11.82 2.80 0.77
CA ARG A 38 -12.14 3.57 -0.44
C ARG A 38 -11.65 2.91 -1.72
N ALA A 39 -10.57 2.13 -1.64
CA ALA A 39 -10.06 1.35 -2.75
C ALA A 39 -9.30 0.12 -2.24
N LEU A 40 -9.23 -0.91 -3.08
CA LEU A 40 -8.49 -2.13 -2.80
C LEU A 40 -7.96 -2.74 -4.10
N PHE A 41 -6.80 -3.37 -4.02
CA PHE A 41 -6.25 -4.16 -5.10
C PHE A 41 -5.52 -5.39 -4.57
N SER A 42 -5.46 -6.41 -5.39
CA SER A 42 -4.64 -7.58 -5.17
C SER A 42 -4.29 -8.23 -6.51
N GLY A 43 -3.13 -8.85 -6.60
CA GLY A 43 -2.73 -9.51 -7.83
C GLY A 43 -1.41 -10.26 -7.76
N PRO A 44 -1.16 -11.13 -8.76
CA PRO A 44 0.13 -11.79 -8.90
C PRO A 44 1.21 -10.76 -9.25
N SER A 45 2.43 -11.01 -8.77
CA SER A 45 3.59 -10.18 -9.03
C SER A 45 4.70 -11.02 -9.66
N LYS A 46 5.40 -10.47 -10.66
CA LYS A 46 6.64 -11.06 -11.20
C LYS A 46 7.85 -10.82 -10.28
N ALA A 47 7.65 -10.40 -9.04
CA ALA A 47 8.72 -10.19 -8.08
C ALA A 47 9.34 -11.54 -7.67
N LYS A 48 10.64 -11.51 -7.37
CA LYS A 48 11.41 -12.68 -6.92
C LYS A 48 11.27 -12.95 -5.42
N ASP A 49 10.84 -11.96 -4.64
CA ASP A 49 10.63 -12.07 -3.21
C ASP A 49 9.51 -11.12 -2.73
N ALA A 50 9.14 -11.28 -1.46
CA ALA A 50 8.05 -10.51 -0.84
C ALA A 50 8.36 -9.01 -0.71
N LYS A 51 9.64 -8.62 -0.55
CA LYS A 51 10.04 -7.22 -0.35
C LYS A 51 9.89 -6.45 -1.66
N LEU A 52 10.30 -7.06 -2.77
CA LEU A 52 10.08 -6.51 -4.09
C LEU A 52 8.61 -6.56 -4.51
N ALA A 53 7.85 -7.55 -4.04
CA ALA A 53 6.40 -7.57 -4.25
C ALA A 53 5.69 -6.45 -3.49
N GLU A 54 6.13 -6.15 -2.26
CA GLU A 54 5.61 -5.05 -1.46
C GLU A 54 5.98 -3.70 -2.08
N LEU A 55 7.24 -3.53 -2.50
CA LEU A 55 7.69 -2.33 -3.23
C LEU A 55 6.87 -2.08 -4.51
N LYS A 56 6.56 -3.14 -5.27
CA LYS A 56 5.66 -3.04 -6.43
C LYS A 56 4.23 -2.67 -6.04
N SER A 57 3.75 -3.16 -4.89
CA SER A 57 2.43 -2.81 -4.36
C SER A 57 2.36 -1.32 -3.98
N ILE A 58 3.45 -0.73 -3.50
CA ILE A 58 3.54 0.73 -3.29
C ILE A 58 3.35 1.48 -4.62
N GLY A 59 4.00 1.02 -5.71
CA GLY A 59 3.81 1.61 -7.03
C GLY A 59 2.35 1.59 -7.50
N VAL A 60 1.70 0.42 -7.40
CA VAL A 60 0.27 0.28 -7.76
C VAL A 60 -0.63 1.16 -6.87
N ALA A 61 -0.32 1.27 -5.58
CA ALA A 61 -1.05 2.15 -4.66
C ALA A 61 -0.95 3.63 -5.07
N LEU A 62 0.23 4.08 -5.49
CA LEU A 62 0.45 5.44 -5.98
C LEU A 62 -0.29 5.70 -7.30
N GLU A 63 -0.22 4.77 -8.25
CA GLU A 63 -0.96 4.84 -9.52
C GLU A 63 -2.48 4.95 -9.29
N LEU A 64 -3.02 4.16 -8.36
CA LEU A 64 -4.44 4.24 -7.98
C LEU A 64 -4.78 5.58 -7.32
N TYR A 65 -3.95 6.04 -6.39
CA TYR A 65 -4.16 7.31 -5.69
C TYR A 65 -4.15 8.51 -6.65
N GLU A 66 -3.22 8.54 -7.60
CA GLU A 66 -3.16 9.56 -8.64
C GLU A 66 -4.34 9.44 -9.61
N GLY A 67 -4.63 8.23 -10.10
CA GLY A 67 -5.70 7.97 -11.07
C GLY A 67 -7.11 8.29 -10.55
N MET A 68 -7.30 8.25 -9.22
CA MET A 68 -8.57 8.62 -8.57
C MET A 68 -8.68 10.13 -8.29
N GLY A 69 -7.65 10.92 -8.59
CA GLY A 69 -7.65 12.37 -8.42
C GLY A 69 -7.43 12.87 -7.00
N TRP A 70 -7.15 11.96 -6.05
CA TRP A 70 -6.98 12.33 -4.64
C TRP A 70 -5.71 13.10 -4.34
N ALA A 71 -4.71 13.01 -5.23
CA ALA A 71 -3.47 13.76 -5.15
C ALA A 71 -3.66 15.28 -4.99
N THR A 72 -4.81 15.79 -5.39
CA THR A 72 -5.13 17.23 -5.32
C THR A 72 -5.87 17.63 -4.04
N CYS A 73 -6.44 16.69 -3.28
CA CYS A 73 -7.35 17.00 -2.16
C CYS A 73 -6.96 16.38 -0.82
N CYS A 74 -6.28 15.23 -0.80
CA CYS A 74 -6.02 14.48 0.42
C CYS A 74 -4.57 13.97 0.45
N PRO A 75 -3.72 14.35 1.40
CA PRO A 75 -2.39 13.74 1.56
C PRO A 75 -2.48 12.22 1.82
N LEU A 76 -1.47 11.49 1.34
CA LEU A 76 -1.38 10.04 1.44
C LEU A 76 -0.32 9.58 2.44
N LEU A 77 -0.69 8.65 3.32
CA LEU A 77 0.21 7.86 4.13
C LEU A 77 0.28 6.43 3.59
N ILE A 78 1.47 5.89 3.35
CA ILE A 78 1.66 4.50 2.96
C ILE A 78 2.27 3.74 4.14
N GLU A 79 1.55 2.73 4.62
CA GLU A 79 2.02 1.81 5.66
C GLU A 79 2.45 0.49 5.02
N VAL A 80 3.72 0.13 5.25
CA VAL A 80 4.37 -1.09 4.74
C VAL A 80 4.63 -2.08 5.87
N GLY A 81 4.57 -3.38 5.58
CA GLY A 81 4.88 -4.42 6.56
C GLY A 81 6.38 -4.66 6.76
N SER A 82 7.22 -4.32 5.78
CA SER A 82 8.66 -4.58 5.81
C SER A 82 9.49 -3.36 6.23
N ASN A 83 10.24 -3.51 7.33
CA ASN A 83 11.27 -2.53 7.73
C ASN A 83 12.37 -2.36 6.65
N VAL A 84 12.66 -3.42 5.88
CA VAL A 84 13.64 -3.33 4.80
C VAL A 84 13.13 -2.41 3.68
N VAL A 85 11.86 -2.55 3.29
CA VAL A 85 11.25 -1.72 2.24
C VAL A 85 11.14 -0.28 2.73
N PHE A 86 10.75 -0.07 3.98
CA PHE A 86 10.72 1.26 4.60
C PHE A 86 12.10 1.95 4.50
N LYS A 87 13.17 1.25 4.89
CA LYS A 87 14.55 1.79 4.82
C LYS A 87 15.04 2.11 3.41
N TRP A 88 14.45 1.51 2.37
CA TRP A 88 14.81 1.84 0.99
C TRP A 88 14.17 3.15 0.51
N LEU A 89 13.07 3.57 1.14
CA LEU A 89 12.27 4.73 0.75
C LEU A 89 12.44 5.93 1.70
N SER A 90 13.09 5.71 2.85
CA SER A 90 13.34 6.71 3.90
C SER A 90 14.58 7.55 3.64
#